data_AF-A0A916B0Y4-F1
#
_entry.id   AF-A0A916B0Y4-F1
#
_cell.length_a   1.000
_cell.length_b   1.000
_cell.length_c   1.000
_cell.angle_alpha   90.00
_cell.angle_beta   90.00
_cell.angle_gamma   90.00
#
_symmetry.space_group_name_H-M   'P 1'
#
loop_
_entity.id
_entity.type
_entity.pdbx_description
1 polymer ?
#
loop_
_entity_poly.entity_id
_entity_poly.type
_entity_poly.pdbx_seq_one_letter_code
_entity_poly.pdbx_strand_id
1 'polypeptide(L)'
;MALITDISLWALIKHLKLWLNNLRRAGDERKRQSVRALRAVIIAARGTKAYLRKLTATAKQDYAQEAKLAQTWTELGFVLKDLGLGALAKRCDISGRYWADPQQFERAFLDKADVGLARMEQLARQLVAEIENK
;
A
#
# COMPACT_ATOMS: atom_id res chain seq x y z
N MET A 1 4.47 8.00 20.18
CA MET A 1 4.64 8.96 19.05
C MET A 1 3.50 8.77 18.05
N ALA A 2 2.70 9.80 17.83
CA ALA A 2 1.60 9.77 16.86
C ALA A 2 2.12 10.11 15.46
N LEU A 3 2.33 9.09 14.62
CA LEU A 3 2.42 9.26 13.17
C LEU A 3 1.30 8.46 12.50
N ILE A 4 0.07 8.68 12.97
CA ILE A 4 -1.11 8.34 12.18
C ILE A 4 -1.20 9.45 11.14
N THR A 5 -0.78 9.12 9.92
CA THR A 5 -0.82 10.08 8.81
C THR A 5 -2.24 10.62 8.64
N ASP A 6 -2.38 11.90 8.97
CA ASP A 6 -3.58 12.72 8.91
C ASP A 6 -4.06 13.01 7.47
N ILE A 7 -3.66 12.17 6.51
CA ILE A 7 -4.29 12.17 5.20
C ILE A 7 -5.63 11.50 5.40
N SER A 8 -6.65 12.33 5.58
CA SER A 8 -8.04 11.89 5.60
C SER A 8 -8.33 11.05 4.37
N LEU A 9 -9.15 10.02 4.53
CA LEU A 9 -9.58 9.15 3.43
C LEU A 9 -10.17 9.99 2.27
N TRP A 10 -10.82 11.10 2.60
CA TRP A 10 -11.32 12.09 1.66
C TRP A 10 -10.23 12.75 0.82
N ALA A 11 -9.13 13.20 1.44
CA ALA A 11 -8.00 13.77 0.72
C ALA A 11 -7.41 12.75 -0.26
N LEU A 12 -7.28 11.49 0.20
CA LEU A 12 -6.79 10.39 -0.62
C LEU A 12 -7.68 10.14 -1.85
N ILE A 13 -9.01 10.08 -1.67
CA ILE A 13 -9.96 9.94 -2.78
C ILE A 13 -9.88 11.11 -3.77
N LYS A 14 -9.77 12.36 -3.28
CA LYS A 14 -9.69 13.56 -4.14
C LYS A 14 -8.44 13.52 -5.04
N HIS A 15 -7.28 13.21 -4.46
CA HIS A 15 -6.03 13.12 -5.23
C HIS A 15 -6.09 12.03 -6.30
N LEU A 16 -6.73 10.91 -6.01
CA LEU A 16 -6.88 9.80 -6.95
C LEU A 16 -7.79 10.13 -8.13
N LYS A 17 -8.89 10.85 -7.92
CA LYS A 17 -9.77 11.28 -9.02
C LYS A 17 -9.03 12.17 -10.01
N LEU A 18 -8.24 13.13 -9.51
CA LEU A 18 -7.44 14.00 -10.36
C LEU A 18 -6.39 13.21 -11.13
N TRP A 19 -5.66 12.33 -10.44
CA TRP A 19 -4.67 11.45 -11.06
C TRP A 19 -5.28 10.56 -12.15
N LEU A 20 -6.46 9.96 -11.89
CA LEU A 20 -7.14 9.09 -12.85
C LEU A 20 -7.58 9.86 -14.10
N ASN A 21 -8.06 11.10 -13.95
CA ASN A 21 -8.39 11.95 -15.09
C ASN A 21 -7.16 12.27 -15.96
N ASN A 22 -6.00 12.52 -15.34
CA ASN A 22 -4.75 12.71 -16.06
C ASN A 22 -4.29 11.41 -16.74
N LEU A 23 -4.41 10.28 -16.05
CA LEU A 23 -4.03 8.96 -16.58
C LEU A 23 -4.88 8.55 -17.78
N ARG A 24 -6.17 8.90 -17.80
CA ARG A 24 -7.06 8.62 -18.95
C ARG A 24 -6.56 9.26 -20.24
N ARG A 25 -5.85 10.38 -20.15
CA ARG A 25 -5.23 11.09 -21.29
C ARG A 25 -3.80 10.63 -21.59
N ALA A 26 -3.21 9.80 -20.73
CA ALA A 26 -1.86 9.29 -20.92
C ALA A 26 -1.83 8.14 -21.93
N GLY A 27 -0.66 7.89 -22.50
CA GLY A 27 -0.45 6.75 -23.40
C GLY A 27 -0.55 5.40 -22.69
N ASP A 28 -0.75 4.33 -23.46
CA ASP A 28 -1.02 2.99 -22.94
C ASP A 28 0.10 2.43 -22.06
N GLU A 29 1.35 2.80 -22.34
CA GLU A 29 2.48 2.38 -21.51
C GLU A 29 2.34 2.90 -20.07
N ARG A 30 1.94 4.15 -19.89
CA ARG A 30 1.71 4.74 -18.56
C ARG A 30 0.55 4.05 -17.85
N LYS A 31 -0.50 3.67 -18.58
CA LYS A 31 -1.64 2.91 -18.03
C LYS A 31 -1.21 1.52 -17.57
N ARG A 32 -0.45 0.79 -18.40
CA ARG A 32 0.09 -0.55 -18.07
C ARG A 32 1.00 -0.51 -16.84
N GLN A 33 1.91 0.47 -16.77
CA GLN A 33 2.77 0.67 -15.60
C GLN A 33 1.95 0.93 -14.33
N SER A 34 0.90 1.75 -14.45
CA SER A 34 -0.02 2.05 -13.34
C SER A 34 -0.76 0.80 -12.86
N VAL A 35 -1.34 0.02 -13.78
CA VAL A 35 -2.02 -1.25 -13.44
C VAL A 35 -1.05 -2.23 -12.79
N ARG A 36 0.17 -2.36 -13.31
CA ARG A 36 1.20 -3.24 -12.74
C ARG A 36 1.53 -2.85 -11.30
N ALA A 37 1.77 -1.57 -11.04
CA ALA A 37 2.07 -1.08 -9.70
C ALA A 37 0.90 -1.27 -8.72
N LEU A 38 -0.33 -0.98 -9.16
CA LEU A 38 -1.53 -1.19 -8.34
C LEU A 38 -1.77 -2.67 -8.02
N ARG A 39 -1.51 -3.58 -8.97
CA ARG A 39 -1.55 -5.03 -8.72
C ARG A 39 -0.49 -5.47 -7.71
N ALA A 40 0.71 -4.89 -7.77
CA ALA A 40 1.75 -5.16 -6.78
C ALA A 40 1.35 -4.68 -5.37
N VAL A 41 0.63 -3.56 -5.23
CA VAL A 41 0.05 -3.13 -3.94
C VAL A 41 -0.95 -4.17 -3.40
N ILE A 42 -1.82 -4.73 -4.25
CA ILE A 42 -2.77 -5.78 -3.86
C ILE A 42 -2.03 -7.01 -3.34
N ILE A 43 -0.98 -7.43 -4.03
CA ILE A 43 -0.16 -8.59 -3.65
C ILE A 43 0.53 -8.34 -2.31
N ALA A 44 1.16 -7.18 -2.13
CA ALA A 44 1.83 -6.81 -0.88
C ALA A 44 0.85 -6.76 0.29
N ALA A 45 -0.35 -6.20 0.10
CA ALA A 45 -1.40 -6.15 1.11
C ALA A 45 -1.82 -7.56 1.56
N ARG A 46 -2.06 -8.47 0.61
CA ARG A 46 -2.43 -9.86 0.90
C ARG A 46 -1.30 -10.64 1.56
N GLY A 47 -0.06 -10.49 1.09
CA GLY A 47 1.11 -11.11 1.69
C GLY A 47 1.33 -10.67 3.14
N THR A 48 1.11 -9.38 3.40
CA THR A 48 1.16 -8.82 4.76
C THR A 48 0.06 -9.40 5.66
N LYS A 49 -1.18 -9.49 5.16
CA LYS A 49 -2.29 -10.11 5.91
C LYS A 49 -2.03 -11.58 6.23
N ALA A 50 -1.46 -12.33 5.28
CA ALA A 50 -1.07 -13.72 5.50
C ALA A 50 0.01 -13.85 6.59
N TYR A 51 1.00 -12.95 6.58
CA TYR A 51 2.01 -12.87 7.64
C TYR A 51 1.38 -12.57 9.01
N LEU A 52 0.52 -11.56 9.10
CA LEU A 52 -0.18 -11.21 10.34
C LEU A 52 -1.00 -12.38 10.89
N ARG A 53 -1.72 -13.11 10.01
CA ARG A 53 -2.45 -14.32 10.42
C ARG A 53 -1.52 -15.39 10.99
N LYS A 54 -0.37 -15.64 10.35
CA LYS A 54 0.66 -16.57 10.85
C LYS A 54 1.16 -16.13 12.22
N LEU A 55 1.52 -14.85 12.36
CA LEU A 55 2.01 -14.28 13.61
C LEU A 55 0.99 -14.42 14.75
N THR A 56 -0.28 -14.12 14.49
CA THR A 56 -1.36 -14.27 15.48
C THR A 56 -1.58 -15.74 15.88
N ALA A 57 -1.48 -16.67 14.92
CA ALA A 57 -1.70 -18.09 15.18
C ALA A 57 -0.55 -18.77 15.93
N THR A 58 0.70 -18.34 15.71
CA THR A 58 1.89 -19.02 16.25
C THR A 58 2.64 -18.21 17.32
N ALA A 59 2.32 -16.92 17.47
CA ALA A 59 3.09 -15.95 18.25
C ALA A 59 4.59 -15.88 17.89
N LYS A 60 4.98 -16.41 16.72
CA LYS A 60 6.38 -16.52 16.30
C LYS A 60 6.67 -15.53 15.17
N GLN A 61 7.54 -14.58 15.44
CA GLN A 61 8.04 -13.65 14.42
C GLN A 61 8.92 -14.38 13.40
N ASP A 62 8.85 -13.91 12.16
CA ASP A 62 9.63 -14.42 11.03
C ASP A 62 10.36 -13.23 10.41
N TYR A 63 11.53 -12.91 10.95
CA TYR A 63 12.29 -11.71 10.58
C TYR A 63 12.67 -11.68 9.09
N ALA A 64 12.87 -12.84 8.46
CA ALA A 64 13.13 -12.92 7.02
C ALA A 64 11.90 -12.48 6.22
N GLN A 65 10.71 -12.92 6.63
CA GLN A 65 9.46 -12.48 6.02
C GLN A 65 9.18 -10.99 6.29
N GLU A 66 9.46 -10.48 7.49
CA GLU A 66 9.34 -9.06 7.83
C GLU A 66 10.26 -8.19 6.95
N ALA A 67 11.54 -8.56 6.79
CA ALA A 67 12.49 -7.87 5.91
C ALA A 67 12.02 -7.86 4.45
N LYS A 68 11.44 -8.97 3.96
CA LYS A 68 10.87 -9.04 2.62
C LYS A 68 9.67 -8.12 2.44
N LEU A 69 8.80 -8.03 3.44
CA LEU A 69 7.68 -7.08 3.44
C LEU A 69 8.20 -5.64 3.43
N ALA A 70 9.21 -5.33 4.26
CA ALA A 70 9.83 -4.00 4.31
C ALA A 70 10.35 -3.56 2.94
N GLN A 71 11.11 -4.42 2.28
CA GLN A 71 11.63 -4.19 0.94
C GLN A 71 10.49 -3.96 -0.07
N THR A 72 9.51 -4.87 -0.11
CA THR A 72 8.39 -4.82 -1.05
C THR A 72 7.61 -3.51 -0.92
N TRP A 73 7.28 -3.11 0.30
CA TRP A 73 6.54 -1.87 0.56
C TRP A 73 7.36 -0.62 0.24
N THR A 74 8.68 -0.65 0.48
CA THR A 74 9.59 0.45 0.14
C THR A 74 9.67 0.64 -1.38
N GLU A 75 9.89 -0.44 -2.13
CA GLU A 75 9.93 -0.40 -3.60
C GLU A 75 8.61 0.12 -4.20
N LEU A 76 7.48 -0.35 -3.67
CA LEU A 76 6.16 0.15 -4.06
C LEU A 76 6.02 1.65 -3.78
N GLY A 77 6.55 2.14 -2.65
CA GLY A 77 6.60 3.55 -2.32
C GLY A 77 7.27 4.39 -3.41
N PHE A 78 8.42 3.93 -3.90
CA PHE A 78 9.13 4.62 -5.00
C PHE A 78 8.33 4.57 -6.30
N VAL A 79 7.93 3.38 -6.74
CA VAL A 79 7.20 3.20 -8.01
C VAL A 79 5.92 4.02 -8.06
N LEU A 80 5.14 4.03 -6.97
CA LEU A 80 3.90 4.81 -6.91
C LEU A 80 4.15 6.31 -6.91
N LYS A 81 5.26 6.77 -6.32
CA LYS A 81 5.65 8.18 -6.34
C LYS A 81 5.95 8.62 -7.76
N ASP A 82 6.72 7.83 -8.51
CA ASP A 82 7.05 8.09 -9.92
C ASP A 82 5.81 8.04 -10.83
N LEU A 83 4.80 7.25 -10.42
CA LEU A 83 3.51 7.18 -11.09
C LEU A 83 2.58 8.36 -10.77
N GLY A 84 2.94 9.24 -9.83
CA GLY A 84 2.12 10.36 -9.37
C GLY A 84 1.04 9.98 -8.35
N LEU A 85 1.08 8.75 -7.82
CA LEU A 85 0.18 8.23 -6.80
C LEU A 85 0.70 8.53 -5.38
N GLY A 86 1.04 9.80 -5.12
CA GLY A 86 1.78 10.22 -3.92
C GLY A 86 1.13 9.82 -2.58
N ALA A 87 -0.20 9.82 -2.50
CA ALA A 87 -0.91 9.40 -1.28
C ALA A 87 -0.74 7.90 -0.99
N LEU A 88 -0.77 7.03 -2.01
CA LEU A 88 -0.50 5.61 -1.85
C LEU A 88 0.99 5.36 -1.62
N ALA A 89 1.85 6.09 -2.32
CA ALA A 89 3.30 6.02 -2.14
C ALA A 89 3.69 6.26 -0.68
N LYS A 90 3.15 7.31 -0.05
CA LYS A 90 3.40 7.61 1.36
C LYS A 90 2.91 6.51 2.31
N ARG A 91 1.78 5.88 1.99
CA ARG A 91 1.29 4.74 2.78
C ARG A 91 2.21 3.52 2.65
N CYS A 92 2.73 3.26 1.45
CA CYS A 92 3.69 2.18 1.21
C CYS A 92 5.03 2.44 1.92
N ASP A 93 5.54 3.68 1.91
CA ASP A 93 6.75 4.08 2.67
C ASP A 93 6.59 3.82 4.18
N ILE A 94 5.43 4.19 4.75
CA ILE A 94 5.14 3.93 6.18
C ILE A 94 5.11 2.43 6.46
N SER A 95 4.46 1.64 5.61
CA SER A 95 4.46 0.18 5.73
C SER A 95 5.88 -0.39 5.62
N GLY A 96 6.71 0.14 4.73
CA GLY A 96 8.11 -0.28 4.57
C GLY A 96 8.92 -0.06 5.85
N ARG A 97 8.85 1.14 6.41
CA ARG A 97 9.53 1.49 7.69
C ARG A 97 9.03 0.66 8.85
N TYR A 98 7.71 0.41 8.90
CA TYR A 98 7.12 -0.44 9.92
C TYR A 98 7.71 -1.85 9.88
N TRP A 99 7.74 -2.48 8.70
CA TRP A 99 8.21 -3.85 8.57
C TRP A 99 9.73 -3.99 8.71
N ALA A 100 10.49 -2.90 8.56
CA ALA A 100 11.92 -2.87 8.82
C ALA A 100 12.25 -2.99 10.33
N ASP A 101 11.35 -2.54 11.19
CA ASP A 101 11.45 -2.70 12.65
C ASP A 101 10.04 -2.72 13.28
N PRO A 102 9.38 -3.90 13.35
CA PRO A 102 8.02 -4.00 13.89
C PRO A 102 7.96 -3.80 15.41
N GLN A 103 9.08 -3.99 16.12
CA GLN A 103 9.13 -3.93 17.60
C GLN A 103 9.01 -2.50 18.13
N GLN A 104 9.25 -1.50 17.27
CA GLN A 104 9.10 -0.09 17.64
C GLN A 104 7.64 0.37 17.85
N PHE A 105 6.62 -0.46 17.55
CA PHE A 105 5.21 -0.09 17.66
C PHE A 105 4.35 -1.11 18.43
N GLU A 106 3.47 -0.61 19.29
CA GLU A 106 2.59 -1.42 20.15
C GLU A 106 1.57 -2.27 19.37
N ARG A 107 1.01 -3.30 20.02
CA ARG A 107 -0.01 -4.20 19.43
C ARG A 107 -1.24 -3.48 18.87
N ALA A 108 -1.66 -2.36 19.47
CA ALA A 108 -2.74 -1.51 18.96
C ALA A 108 -2.42 -0.86 17.58
N PHE A 109 -1.15 -0.81 17.20
CA PHE A 109 -0.70 -0.41 15.88
C PHE A 109 -0.97 -1.50 14.84
N LEU A 110 -0.82 -2.78 15.19
CA LEU A 110 -1.08 -3.92 14.29
C LEU A 110 -2.54 -3.94 13.81
N ASP A 111 -3.49 -3.70 14.70
CA ASP A 111 -4.91 -3.66 14.35
C ASP A 111 -5.23 -2.50 13.40
N LYS A 112 -4.61 -1.34 13.63
CA LYS A 112 -4.73 -0.18 12.72
C LYS A 112 -4.03 -0.44 11.38
N ALA A 113 -2.93 -1.19 11.38
CA ALA A 113 -2.22 -1.58 10.17
C ALA A 113 -3.08 -2.52 9.31
N ASP A 114 -3.76 -3.51 9.89
CA ASP A 114 -4.66 -4.43 9.15
C ASP A 114 -5.82 -3.68 8.48
N VAL A 115 -6.48 -2.77 9.21
CA VAL A 115 -7.53 -1.90 8.64
C VAL A 115 -6.97 -1.00 7.53
N GLY A 116 -5.74 -0.53 7.67
CA GLY A 116 -5.03 0.26 6.66
C GLY A 116 -4.74 -0.54 5.38
N LEU A 117 -4.28 -1.78 5.53
CA LEU A 117 -3.95 -2.70 4.42
C LEU A 117 -5.21 -3.06 3.61
N ALA A 118 -6.32 -3.40 4.28
CA ALA A 118 -7.57 -3.71 3.61
C ALA A 118 -8.10 -2.54 2.77
N ARG A 119 -8.00 -1.31 3.30
CA ARG A 119 -8.39 -0.09 2.57
C ARG A 119 -7.47 0.17 1.37
N MET A 120 -6.16 -0.03 1.50
CA MET A 120 -5.22 0.09 0.39
C MET A 120 -5.50 -0.93 -0.71
N GLU A 121 -5.77 -2.18 -0.36
CA GLU A 121 -6.14 -3.22 -1.32
C GLU A 121 -7.43 -2.85 -2.06
N GLN A 122 -8.49 -2.49 -1.32
CA GLN A 122 -9.77 -2.12 -1.92
C GLN A 122 -9.61 -0.99 -2.93
N LEU A 123 -8.85 0.03 -2.56
CA LEU A 123 -8.63 1.19 -3.39
C LEU A 123 -7.79 0.86 -4.63
N ALA A 124 -6.73 0.06 -4.47
CA ALA A 124 -5.93 -0.39 -5.60
C ALA A 124 -6.77 -1.20 -6.60
N ARG A 125 -7.66 -2.07 -6.10
CA ARG A 125 -8.61 -2.83 -6.94
C ARG A 125 -9.57 -1.91 -7.71
N GLN A 126 -10.12 -0.89 -7.04
CA GLN A 126 -11.01 0.08 -7.68
C GLN A 126 -10.29 0.84 -8.81
N LEU A 127 -9.06 1.28 -8.57
CA LEU A 127 -8.26 1.99 -9.59
C LEU A 127 -7.91 1.09 -10.78
N VAL A 128 -7.56 -0.18 -10.54
CA VAL A 128 -7.34 -1.15 -11.62
C VAL A 128 -8.60 -1.30 -12.48
N ALA A 129 -9.76 -1.51 -11.86
CA ALA A 129 -11.02 -1.64 -12.58
C ALA A 129 -11.37 -0.38 -13.39
N GLU A 130 -11.14 0.81 -12.84
CA GLU A 130 -11.36 2.09 -13.53
C GLU A 130 -10.45 2.32 -14.74
N ILE A 131 -9.25 1.74 -14.73
CA ILE A 131 -8.29 1.83 -15.84
C ILE A 131 -8.62 0.79 -16.93
N GLU A 132 -9.03 -0.41 -16.54
CA GLU A 132 -9.27 -1.53 -17.47
C GLU A 132 -10.67 -1.52 -18.10
N ASN A 133 -11.68 -0.92 -17.45
CA ASN A 133 -13.04 -0.80 -17.98
C ASN A 133 -13.23 0.40 -18.93
N LYS A 134 -12.15 0.96 -19.49
CA LYS A 134 -12.16 2.11 -20.41
C LYS A 134 -11.17 1.92 -21.55
#